data_AF-A0A9X2GA22-F1
#
_entry.id   AF-A0A9X2GA22-F1
#
_cell.length_a   1.000
_cell.length_b   1.000
_cell.length_c   1.000
_cell.angle_alpha   90.00
_cell.angle_beta   90.00
_cell.angle_gamma   90.00
#
_symmetry.space_group_name_H-M   'P 1'
#
loop_
_entity.id
_entity.type
_entity.pdbx_description
1 polymer ?
#
loop_
_entity_poly.entity_id
_entity_poly.type
_entity_poly.pdbx_seq_one_letter_code
_entity_poly.pdbx_strand_id
1 'polypeptide(L)'
;MRPATRLTATLTLITLAVLGAATATPWTFHPPHLDTPVLEPPTPAQPAVTATPTTPPRPVPDPVTDTTWLAVTAAIVIALLLLAGGTRLVRHLLTIYRERRDTHPDTLRGGTTTDALGDDVDLPEIQDAVTRALAHLDRHTRPRDAVVAAWVALEEAADRAGTHRDPAQTATEFAGTVLAATPAPPTAVTHLRTLYQRARFTDRPIDHRAVTQAREALADIARSLDVRDVEPAADPSDDGRSGA
;
A
#
# COMPACT_ATOMS: atom_id res chain seq x y z
N MET A 1 8.02 21.45 17.82
CA MET A 1 8.32 20.72 16.56
C MET A 1 8.89 19.36 16.92
N ARG A 2 8.24 18.28 16.50
CA ARG A 2 8.59 16.92 16.93
C ARG A 2 9.91 16.46 16.26
N PRO A 3 10.74 15.66 16.95
CA PRO A 3 12.05 15.22 16.43
C PRO A 3 11.93 14.46 15.09
N ALA A 4 10.82 13.74 14.87
CA ALA A 4 10.51 13.06 13.61
C ALA A 4 10.31 14.03 12.42
N THR A 5 9.73 15.22 12.68
CA THR A 5 9.54 16.26 11.65
C THR A 5 10.88 16.90 11.25
N ARG A 6 11.81 17.02 12.20
CA ARG A 6 13.17 17.47 11.90
C ARG A 6 13.88 16.45 11.03
N LEU A 7 13.83 15.16 11.40
CA LEU A 7 14.51 14.09 10.69
C LEU A 7 14.01 13.95 9.24
N THR A 8 12.70 13.99 9.02
CA THR A 8 12.12 13.97 7.66
C THR A 8 12.43 15.22 6.85
N ALA A 9 12.43 16.41 7.46
CA ALA A 9 12.85 17.64 6.77
C ALA A 9 14.33 17.59 6.38
N THR A 10 15.21 17.11 7.26
CA THR A 10 16.64 16.96 6.96
C THR A 10 16.88 15.93 5.87
N LEU A 11 16.18 14.79 5.90
CA LEU A 11 16.33 13.74 4.89
C LEU A 11 15.84 14.25 3.53
N THR A 12 14.71 14.95 3.49
CA THR A 12 14.20 15.61 2.27
C THR A 12 15.18 16.65 1.74
N LEU A 13 15.74 17.50 2.62
CA LEU A 13 16.73 18.51 2.24
C LEU A 13 18.01 17.89 1.68
N ILE A 14 18.53 16.83 2.31
CA ILE A 14 19.71 16.09 1.86
C ILE A 14 19.43 15.44 0.50
N THR A 15 18.29 14.80 0.32
CA THR A 15 17.90 14.21 -0.95
C THR A 15 17.80 15.27 -2.06
N LEU A 16 17.19 16.43 -1.77
CA LEU A 16 17.09 17.54 -2.73
C LEU A 16 18.46 18.12 -3.10
N ALA A 17 19.36 18.25 -2.11
CA ALA A 17 20.72 18.73 -2.33
C ALA A 17 21.55 17.76 -3.18
N VAL A 18 21.47 16.45 -2.89
CA VAL A 18 22.14 15.40 -3.67
C VAL A 18 21.60 15.34 -5.10
N LEU A 19 20.28 15.44 -5.27
CA LEU A 19 19.65 15.42 -6.58
C LEU A 19 20.01 16.67 -7.40
N GLY A 20 20.04 17.84 -6.77
CA GLY A 20 20.49 19.09 -7.38
C GLY A 20 21.95 19.02 -7.84
N ALA A 21 22.84 18.51 -6.99
CA ALA A 21 24.25 18.32 -7.32
C ALA A 21 24.46 17.32 -8.47
N ALA A 22 23.66 16.26 -8.53
CA ALA A 22 23.71 15.27 -9.61
C ALA A 22 23.24 15.85 -10.95
N THR A 23 22.27 16.77 -10.95
CA THR A 23 21.78 17.44 -12.18
C THR A 23 22.64 18.62 -12.63
N ALA A 24 23.39 19.24 -11.71
CA ALA A 24 24.18 20.42 -12.00
C ALA A 24 25.61 20.11 -12.49
N THR A 25 26.05 18.86 -12.40
CA THR A 25 27.43 18.47 -12.77
C THR A 25 27.43 17.83 -14.16
N PRO A 26 28.00 18.47 -15.19
CA PRO A 26 28.26 17.82 -16.46
C PRO A 26 29.24 16.67 -16.19
N TRP A 27 28.80 15.43 -16.36
CA TRP A 27 29.68 14.27 -16.29
C TRP A 27 30.67 14.34 -17.46
N THR A 28 31.88 14.81 -17.19
CA THR A 28 32.98 14.81 -18.15
C THR A 28 33.80 13.55 -17.95
N PHE A 29 33.57 12.55 -18.80
CA PHE A 29 34.42 11.36 -18.87
C PHE A 29 35.72 11.73 -19.59
N HIS A 30 36.85 11.74 -18.88
CA HIS A 30 38.17 11.86 -19.47
C HIS A 30 38.74 10.44 -19.65
N PRO A 31 38.85 9.90 -20.87
CA PRO A 31 39.48 8.60 -21.07
C PRO A 31 40.96 8.68 -20.66
N PRO A 32 41.52 7.63 -20.02
CA PRO A 32 42.92 7.62 -19.63
C PRO A 32 43.80 7.68 -20.88
N HIS A 33 44.62 8.73 -21.00
CA HIS A 33 45.67 8.80 -22.01
C HIS A 33 46.80 7.83 -21.62
N LEU A 34 47.01 6.83 -22.48
CA LEU A 34 48.20 6.02 -22.45
C LEU A 34 49.28 6.77 -23.24
N ASP A 35 50.36 7.16 -22.57
CA ASP A 35 51.54 7.74 -23.22
C ASP A 35 52.10 6.71 -24.20
N THR A 36 51.80 6.90 -25.48
CA THR A 36 52.47 6.15 -26.55
C THR A 36 53.80 6.85 -26.81
N PRO A 37 54.95 6.15 -26.68
CA PRO A 37 56.22 6.75 -27.06
C PRO A 37 56.17 7.06 -28.55
N VAL A 38 56.17 8.35 -28.89
CA VAL A 38 56.30 8.82 -30.26
C VAL A 38 57.69 8.40 -30.75
N LEU A 39 57.72 7.45 -31.68
CA LEU A 39 58.91 7.21 -32.49
C LEU A 39 59.02 8.39 -33.46
N GLU A 40 59.94 9.32 -33.20
CA GLU A 40 60.28 10.39 -34.14
C GLU A 40 60.89 9.75 -35.41
N PRO A 41 60.23 9.84 -36.58
CA PRO A 41 60.88 9.46 -37.82
C PRO A 41 61.96 10.52 -38.15
N PRO A 42 63.12 10.11 -38.70
CA PRO A 42 64.17 11.06 -39.05
C PRO A 42 63.67 12.05 -40.11
N THR A 43 63.74 13.34 -39.78
CA THR A 43 63.37 14.46 -40.66
C THR A 43 64.23 14.46 -41.93
N PRO A 44 63.65 14.26 -43.13
CA PRO A 44 64.35 14.55 -44.38
C PRO A 44 64.38 16.07 -44.57
N ALA A 45 65.53 16.61 -44.96
CA ALA A 45 65.67 18.03 -45.30
C ALA A 45 64.73 18.38 -46.48
N GLN A 46 63.71 19.22 -46.21
CA GLN A 46 62.76 19.68 -47.21
C GLN A 46 63.26 20.97 -47.88
N PRO A 47 63.35 21.04 -49.22
CA PRO A 47 63.61 22.30 -49.92
C PRO A 47 62.40 23.24 -49.79
N ALA A 48 62.67 24.55 -49.75
CA ALA A 48 61.67 25.60 -49.57
C ALA A 48 60.58 25.52 -50.64
N VAL A 49 59.35 25.15 -50.22
CA VAL A 49 58.16 25.16 -51.07
C VAL A 49 57.33 26.38 -50.71
N THR A 50 57.01 27.18 -51.74
CA THR A 50 56.09 28.31 -51.72
C THR A 50 54.79 27.96 -50.99
N ALA A 51 54.37 28.82 -50.06
CA ALA A 51 53.18 28.64 -49.25
C ALA A 51 51.93 28.46 -50.13
N THR A 52 51.37 27.25 -50.11
CA THR A 52 50.00 27.00 -50.61
C THR A 52 49.05 27.30 -49.45
N PRO A 53 47.90 27.97 -49.64
CA PRO A 53 47.01 28.29 -48.53
C PRO A 53 46.52 26.99 -47.85
N THR A 54 46.92 26.81 -46.59
CA THR A 54 46.40 25.76 -45.70
C THR A 54 44.89 25.90 -45.60
N THR A 55 44.17 24.98 -46.23
CA THR A 55 42.73 24.81 -45.97
C THR A 55 42.59 24.28 -44.55
N PRO A 56 41.87 24.96 -43.64
CA PRO A 56 41.70 24.49 -42.27
C PRO A 56 41.01 23.12 -42.25
N PRO A 57 41.36 22.23 -41.31
CA PRO A 57 40.73 20.92 -41.20
C PRO A 57 39.22 21.08 -41.03
N ARG A 58 38.44 20.38 -41.86
CA ARG A 58 36.99 20.37 -41.78
C ARG A 58 36.58 19.70 -40.46
N PRO A 59 35.77 20.34 -39.60
CA PRO A 59 35.31 19.72 -38.37
C PRO A 59 34.51 18.46 -38.74
N VAL A 60 34.93 17.30 -38.24
CA VAL A 60 34.11 16.08 -38.29
C VAL A 60 32.95 16.33 -37.31
N PRO A 61 31.68 16.30 -37.74
CA PRO A 61 30.58 16.50 -36.80
C PRO A 61 30.55 15.33 -35.83
N ASP A 62 30.64 15.63 -34.54
CA ASP A 62 30.45 14.65 -33.47
C ASP A 62 29.07 13.98 -33.65
N PRO A 63 28.95 12.66 -33.41
CA PRO A 63 27.64 12.02 -33.40
C PRO A 63 26.80 12.64 -32.29
N VAL A 64 25.87 13.51 -32.69
CA VAL A 64 24.86 14.11 -31.81
C VAL A 64 23.98 12.98 -31.28
N THR A 65 24.38 12.43 -30.13
CA THR A 65 23.60 11.44 -29.40
C THR A 65 22.41 12.16 -28.81
N ASP A 66 21.24 11.99 -29.43
CA ASP A 66 20.00 12.61 -28.99
C ASP A 66 19.66 12.09 -27.59
N THR A 67 20.07 12.85 -26.57
CA THR A 67 19.89 12.50 -25.15
C THR A 67 18.53 12.98 -24.64
N THR A 68 17.77 13.66 -25.49
CA THR A 68 16.47 14.26 -25.19
C THR A 68 15.45 13.20 -24.75
N TRP A 69 15.43 12.02 -25.38
CA TRP A 69 14.52 10.94 -24.99
C TRP A 69 14.82 10.41 -23.58
N LEU A 70 16.09 10.39 -23.17
CA LEU A 70 16.49 9.93 -21.84
C LEU A 70 16.04 10.93 -20.78
N ALA A 71 16.21 12.23 -21.06
CA ALA A 71 15.74 13.32 -20.21
C ALA A 71 14.20 13.33 -20.07
N VAL A 72 13.47 13.14 -21.18
CA VAL A 72 12.00 13.04 -21.18
C VAL A 72 11.53 11.81 -20.39
N THR A 73 12.15 10.65 -20.58
CA THR A 73 11.81 9.42 -19.86
C THR A 73 12.05 9.59 -18.35
N ALA A 74 13.20 10.14 -17.97
CA ALA A 74 13.52 10.43 -16.58
C ALA A 74 12.52 11.42 -15.96
N ALA A 75 12.15 12.48 -16.69
CA ALA A 75 11.16 13.47 -16.23
C ALA A 75 9.78 12.84 -15.99
N ILE A 76 9.33 11.94 -16.88
CA ILE A 76 8.05 11.21 -16.71
C ILE A 76 8.08 10.31 -15.48
N VAL A 77 9.18 9.57 -15.27
CA VAL A 77 9.34 8.70 -14.10
C VAL A 77 9.35 9.52 -12.81
N ILE A 78 10.05 10.66 -12.78
CA ILE A 78 10.06 11.57 -11.64
C ILE A 78 8.66 12.13 -11.38
N ALA A 79 7.94 12.56 -12.42
CA ALA A 79 6.58 13.07 -12.29
C ALA A 79 5.62 12.01 -11.72
N LEU A 80 5.73 10.75 -12.17
CA LEU A 80 4.95 9.62 -11.63
C LEU A 80 5.29 9.34 -10.16
N LEU A 81 6.58 9.38 -9.79
CA LEU A 81 7.01 9.20 -8.41
C LEU A 81 6.53 10.34 -7.50
N LEU A 82 6.58 11.58 -7.97
CA LEU A 82 6.05 12.74 -7.26
C LEU A 82 4.54 12.66 -7.12
N LEU A 83 3.81 12.18 -8.13
CA LEU A 83 2.36 11.99 -8.06
C LEU A 83 1.99 10.86 -7.09
N ALA A 84 2.70 9.73 -7.13
CA ALA A 84 2.49 8.60 -6.22
C ALA A 84 2.87 8.94 -4.77
N GLY A 85 3.97 9.68 -4.58
CA GLY A 85 4.41 10.19 -3.29
C GLY A 85 3.45 11.26 -2.74
N GLY A 86 3.04 12.20 -3.60
CA GLY A 86 2.09 13.25 -3.27
C GLY A 86 0.72 12.71 -2.89
N THR A 87 0.19 11.73 -3.63
CA THR A 87 -1.08 11.07 -3.28
C THR A 87 -1.00 10.29 -1.98
N ARG A 88 0.10 9.56 -1.71
CA ARG A 88 0.33 8.92 -0.41
C ARG A 88 0.45 9.92 0.73
N LEU A 89 1.19 11.01 0.51
CA LEU A 89 1.37 12.06 1.52
C LEU A 89 0.06 12.79 1.80
N VAL A 90 -0.71 13.13 0.77
CA VAL A 90 -2.03 13.76 0.91
C VAL A 90 -2.99 12.84 1.68
N ARG A 91 -3.03 11.54 1.35
CA ARG A 91 -3.82 10.55 2.11
C ARG A 91 -3.38 10.50 3.58
N HIS A 92 -2.08 10.45 3.84
CA HIS A 92 -1.52 10.41 5.19
C HIS A 92 -1.70 11.72 5.98
N LEU A 93 -1.72 12.88 5.31
CA LEU A 93 -1.99 14.17 5.95
C LEU A 93 -3.48 14.35 6.20
N LEU A 94 -4.35 13.88 5.32
CA LEU A 94 -5.80 13.89 5.52
C LEU A 94 -6.22 13.00 6.69
N THR A 95 -5.57 11.86 6.91
CA THR A 95 -5.81 11.02 8.10
C THR A 95 -5.41 11.75 9.39
N ILE A 96 -4.25 12.41 9.40
CA ILE A 96 -3.76 13.16 10.57
C ILE A 96 -4.55 14.46 10.82
N TYR A 97 -5.03 15.12 9.77
CA TYR A 97 -5.77 16.37 9.91
C TYR A 97 -7.22 16.12 10.37
N ARG A 98 -7.78 14.95 10.04
CA ARG A 98 -9.07 14.48 10.57
C ARG A 98 -9.00 14.19 12.08
N GLU A 99 -7.94 13.55 12.55
CA GLU A 99 -7.67 13.32 13.98
C GLU A 99 -7.66 14.59 14.84
N ARG A 100 -7.26 15.74 14.27
CA ARG A 100 -7.20 16.99 15.02
C ARG A 100 -8.54 17.70 15.17
N ARG A 101 -9.57 17.28 14.44
CA ARG A 101 -10.89 17.92 14.52
C ARG A 101 -11.80 17.30 15.59
N ASP A 102 -11.49 16.08 16.00
CA ASP A 102 -12.33 15.29 16.92
C ASP A 102 -11.65 15.00 18.26
N THR A 103 -10.88 15.96 18.80
CA THR A 103 -10.45 15.88 20.20
C THR A 103 -11.58 16.40 21.11
N HIS A 104 -12.62 15.60 21.29
CA HIS A 104 -13.45 15.69 22.49
C HIS A 104 -12.74 14.90 23.60
N PRO A 105 -12.58 15.44 24.82
CA PRO A 105 -11.81 14.77 25.86
C PRO A 105 -12.55 13.53 26.36
N ASP A 106 -11.95 12.37 26.11
CA ASP A 106 -12.40 11.07 26.62
C ASP A 106 -12.43 11.05 28.14
N THR A 107 -13.62 10.78 28.68
CA THR A 107 -13.74 10.22 30.02
C THR A 107 -13.54 8.72 29.88
N LEU A 108 -12.40 8.22 30.38
CA LEU A 108 -12.09 6.79 30.43
C LEU A 108 -13.15 6.06 31.27
N ARG A 109 -14.16 5.51 30.60
CA ARG A 109 -15.07 4.52 31.16
C ARG A 109 -14.73 3.19 30.50
N GLY A 110 -14.11 2.30 31.28
CA GLY A 110 -13.80 0.94 30.83
C GLY A 110 -15.05 0.21 30.36
N GLY A 111 -14.93 -0.46 29.22
CA GLY A 111 -15.96 -1.35 28.67
C GLY A 111 -17.21 -0.64 28.22
N THR A 112 -17.15 0.16 27.16
CA THR A 112 -18.34 0.53 26.39
C THR A 112 -18.63 -0.58 25.39
N THR A 113 -19.82 -1.13 25.53
CA THR A 113 -20.46 -2.16 24.72
C THR A 113 -20.49 -1.80 23.23
N THR A 114 -20.35 -2.83 22.39
CA THR A 114 -20.43 -2.88 20.92
C THR A 114 -21.76 -2.37 20.32
N ASP A 115 -22.60 -1.70 21.12
CA ASP A 115 -23.99 -1.38 20.82
C ASP A 115 -24.15 -0.19 19.85
N ALA A 116 -23.09 0.60 19.64
CA ALA A 116 -23.13 1.76 18.75
C ALA A 116 -22.82 1.44 17.26
N LEU A 117 -22.36 0.21 16.96
CA LEU A 117 -22.05 -0.20 15.58
C LEU A 117 -23.17 -1.01 14.93
N GLY A 118 -24.13 -1.52 15.72
CA GLY A 118 -25.10 -2.53 15.26
C GLY A 118 -26.05 -2.08 14.14
N ASP A 119 -26.29 -0.78 13.99
CA ASP A 119 -27.25 -0.23 13.01
C ASP A 119 -26.61 0.30 11.71
N ASP A 120 -25.28 0.41 11.65
CA ASP A 120 -24.58 1.17 10.60
C ASP A 120 -23.54 0.31 9.84
N VAL A 121 -23.58 -1.02 10.04
CA VAL A 121 -22.73 -1.99 9.32
C VAL A 121 -23.45 -2.53 8.08
N ASP A 122 -22.82 -2.39 6.92
CA ASP A 122 -23.30 -2.96 5.64
C ASP A 122 -23.19 -4.49 5.66
N LEU A 123 -24.27 -5.16 6.07
CA LEU A 123 -24.35 -6.62 6.20
C LEU A 123 -24.13 -7.37 4.86
N PRO A 124 -24.73 -6.93 3.72
CA PRO A 124 -24.43 -7.49 2.40
C PRO A 124 -22.93 -7.51 2.05
N GLU A 125 -22.20 -6.43 2.37
CA GLU A 125 -20.76 -6.37 2.11
C GLU A 125 -19.98 -7.42 2.93
N ILE A 126 -20.38 -7.69 4.17
CA ILE A 126 -19.79 -8.74 5.00
C ILE A 126 -20.11 -10.13 4.43
N GLN A 127 -21.33 -10.37 3.95
CA GLN A 127 -21.72 -11.64 3.31
C GLN A 127 -20.92 -11.92 2.04
N ASP A 128 -20.77 -10.92 1.17
CA ASP A 128 -19.94 -11.00 -0.02
C ASP A 128 -18.48 -11.32 0.33
N ALA A 129 -17.98 -10.75 1.43
CA ALA A 129 -16.65 -11.03 1.93
C ALA A 129 -16.47 -12.47 2.39
N VAL A 130 -17.45 -13.04 3.09
CA VAL A 130 -17.41 -14.43 3.50
C VAL A 130 -17.38 -15.35 2.28
N THR A 131 -18.15 -15.03 1.24
CA THR A 131 -18.12 -15.76 -0.04
C THR A 131 -16.75 -15.67 -0.71
N ARG A 132 -16.15 -14.48 -0.77
CA ARG A 132 -14.78 -14.29 -1.29
C ARG A 132 -13.75 -15.04 -0.45
N ALA A 133 -13.87 -15.02 0.87
CA ALA A 133 -12.97 -15.71 1.79
C ALA A 133 -13.01 -17.23 1.59
N LEU A 134 -14.20 -17.81 1.42
CA LEU A 134 -14.36 -19.23 1.05
C LEU A 134 -13.69 -19.54 -0.29
N ALA A 135 -13.88 -18.70 -1.30
CA ALA A 135 -13.21 -18.87 -2.60
C ALA A 135 -11.68 -18.78 -2.50
N HIS A 136 -11.14 -17.96 -1.59
CA HIS A 136 -9.70 -17.89 -1.34
C HIS A 136 -9.14 -19.18 -0.73
N LEU A 137 -9.93 -19.90 0.08
CA LEU A 137 -9.53 -21.20 0.62
C LEU A 137 -9.38 -22.26 -0.49
N ASP A 138 -10.17 -22.18 -1.55
CA ASP A 138 -10.13 -23.12 -2.67
C ASP A 138 -9.08 -22.79 -3.72
N ARG A 139 -8.77 -21.50 -3.92
CA ARG A 139 -7.86 -21.05 -4.99
C ARG A 139 -6.38 -21.24 -4.67
N HIS A 140 -6.00 -21.19 -3.39
CA HIS A 140 -4.59 -21.20 -2.99
C HIS A 140 -4.07 -22.61 -2.75
N THR A 141 -2.98 -22.98 -3.43
CA THR A 141 -2.33 -24.29 -3.25
C THR A 141 -1.67 -24.43 -1.87
N ARG A 142 -1.17 -23.33 -1.28
CA ARG A 142 -0.51 -23.35 0.03
C ARG A 142 -1.55 -23.08 1.15
N PRO A 143 -1.69 -23.96 2.15
CA PRO A 143 -2.62 -23.78 3.26
C PRO A 143 -2.44 -22.48 4.04
N ARG A 144 -1.18 -22.05 4.24
CA ARG A 144 -0.85 -20.78 4.89
C ARG A 144 -1.45 -19.58 4.15
N ASP A 145 -1.19 -19.51 2.84
CA ASP A 145 -1.61 -18.39 1.99
C ASP A 145 -3.14 -18.34 1.87
N ALA A 146 -3.79 -19.51 1.81
CA ALA A 146 -5.24 -19.66 1.81
C ALA A 146 -5.90 -19.00 3.03
N VAL A 147 -5.45 -19.36 4.24
CA VAL A 147 -5.99 -18.83 5.50
C VAL A 147 -5.73 -17.33 5.65
N VAL A 148 -4.54 -16.87 5.24
CA VAL A 148 -4.20 -15.44 5.27
C VAL A 148 -5.10 -14.66 4.32
N ALA A 149 -5.26 -15.10 3.07
CA ALA A 149 -6.10 -14.43 2.09
C ALA A 149 -7.58 -14.40 2.51
N ALA A 150 -8.08 -15.48 3.11
CA ALA A 150 -9.44 -15.55 3.63
C ALA A 150 -9.70 -14.51 4.73
N TRP A 151 -8.79 -14.35 5.69
CA TRP A 151 -8.94 -13.34 6.74
C TRP A 151 -8.79 -11.91 6.20
N VAL A 152 -7.83 -11.67 5.31
CA VAL A 152 -7.62 -10.34 4.69
C VAL A 152 -8.87 -9.90 3.90
N ALA A 153 -9.56 -10.82 3.22
CA ALA A 153 -10.81 -10.49 2.54
C ALA A 153 -11.93 -9.99 3.48
N LEU A 154 -11.95 -10.49 4.72
CA LEU A 154 -12.85 -10.01 5.78
C LEU A 154 -12.41 -8.65 6.33
N GLU A 155 -11.10 -8.42 6.51
CA GLU A 155 -10.57 -7.10 6.93
C GLU A 155 -10.92 -6.00 5.92
N GLU A 156 -10.76 -6.29 4.62
CA GLU A 156 -11.12 -5.37 3.53
C GLU A 156 -12.63 -5.09 3.44
N ALA A 157 -13.44 -6.04 3.89
CA ALA A 157 -14.89 -5.84 3.95
C ALA A 157 -15.28 -5.06 5.19
N ALA A 158 -14.69 -5.34 6.34
CA ALA A 158 -14.90 -4.54 7.54
C ALA A 158 -14.54 -3.06 7.30
N ASP A 159 -13.47 -2.77 6.58
CA ASP A 159 -13.07 -1.40 6.20
C ASP A 159 -14.07 -0.70 5.27
N ARG A 160 -14.86 -1.47 4.50
CA ARG A 160 -15.89 -0.95 3.58
C ARG A 160 -17.29 -0.90 4.20
N ALA A 161 -17.59 -1.86 5.07
CA ALA A 161 -18.88 -2.05 5.70
C ALA A 161 -19.01 -1.33 7.05
N GLY A 162 -17.91 -1.10 7.74
CA GLY A 162 -17.88 -0.53 9.08
C GLY A 162 -17.79 1.00 9.09
N THR A 163 -18.22 1.60 10.20
CA THR A 163 -18.10 3.03 10.46
C THR A 163 -16.64 3.43 10.79
N HIS A 164 -16.44 4.64 11.30
CA HIS A 164 -15.12 5.22 11.50
C HIS A 164 -14.23 4.34 12.40
N ARG A 165 -13.14 3.81 11.84
CA ARG A 165 -12.08 3.11 12.56
C ARG A 165 -11.21 4.10 13.34
N ASP A 166 -10.91 3.79 14.59
CA ASP A 166 -9.92 4.55 15.37
C ASP A 166 -8.53 4.45 14.71
N PRO A 167 -7.82 5.57 14.50
CA PRO A 167 -6.51 5.58 13.85
C PRO A 167 -5.44 4.70 14.51
N ALA A 168 -5.51 4.49 15.82
CA ALA A 168 -4.61 3.63 16.57
C ALA A 168 -5.04 2.16 16.55
N GLN A 169 -6.31 1.86 16.24
CA GLN A 169 -6.83 0.50 16.17
C GLN A 169 -6.25 -0.23 14.96
N THR A 170 -5.82 -1.48 15.12
CA THR A 170 -5.30 -2.30 14.03
C THR A 170 -6.42 -2.82 13.12
N ALA A 171 -6.10 -3.21 11.87
CA ALA A 171 -7.10 -3.74 10.94
C ALA A 171 -7.77 -5.01 11.48
N THR A 172 -6.99 -5.89 12.13
CA THR A 172 -7.48 -7.13 12.73
C THR A 172 -8.38 -6.88 13.94
N GLU A 173 -8.08 -5.87 14.76
CA GLU A 173 -8.95 -5.46 15.87
C GLU A 173 -10.25 -4.86 15.34
N PHE A 174 -10.17 -3.98 14.35
CA PHE A 174 -11.32 -3.35 13.73
C PHE A 174 -12.24 -4.37 13.06
N ALA A 175 -11.70 -5.30 12.28
CA ALA A 175 -12.46 -6.39 11.68
C ALA A 175 -13.16 -7.25 12.74
N GLY A 176 -12.50 -7.51 13.87
CA GLY A 176 -13.12 -8.18 15.01
C GLY A 176 -14.29 -7.40 15.60
N THR A 177 -14.15 -6.08 15.76
CA THR A 177 -15.21 -5.20 16.25
C THR A 177 -16.40 -5.14 15.29
N VAL A 178 -16.16 -4.98 13.98
CA VAL A 178 -17.21 -4.96 12.96
C VAL A 178 -17.95 -6.30 12.92
N LEU A 179 -17.22 -7.43 12.90
CA LEU A 179 -17.84 -8.76 12.92
C LEU A 179 -18.63 -9.01 14.22
N ALA A 180 -18.19 -8.47 15.36
CA ALA A 180 -18.92 -8.56 16.62
C ALA A 180 -20.21 -7.71 16.66
N ALA A 181 -20.36 -6.73 15.76
CA ALA A 181 -21.61 -6.00 15.56
C ALA A 181 -22.61 -6.74 14.65
N THR A 182 -22.17 -7.84 14.01
CA THR A 182 -23.02 -8.72 13.20
C THR A 182 -23.46 -9.96 14.00
N PRO A 183 -24.41 -10.77 13.49
CA PRO A 183 -24.78 -12.06 14.07
C PRO A 183 -23.69 -13.14 14.06
N ALA A 184 -22.52 -12.84 13.49
CA ALA A 184 -21.41 -13.78 13.40
C ALA A 184 -21.06 -14.37 14.78
N PRO A 185 -20.96 -15.71 14.92
CA PRO A 185 -20.64 -16.34 16.19
C PRO A 185 -19.25 -15.86 16.67
N PRO A 186 -19.13 -15.27 17.89
CA PRO A 186 -17.86 -14.74 18.37
C PRO A 186 -16.75 -15.80 18.45
N THR A 187 -17.15 -17.05 18.71
CA THR A 187 -16.25 -18.21 18.74
C THR A 187 -15.68 -18.54 17.36
N ALA A 188 -16.50 -18.50 16.31
CA ALA A 188 -16.06 -18.75 14.93
C ALA A 188 -15.10 -17.65 14.45
N VAL A 189 -15.44 -16.37 14.70
CA VAL A 189 -14.57 -15.23 14.37
C VAL A 189 -13.24 -15.33 15.10
N THR A 190 -13.27 -15.62 16.40
CA THR A 190 -12.04 -15.77 17.21
C THR A 190 -11.18 -16.93 16.71
N HIS A 191 -11.79 -18.08 16.40
CA HIS A 191 -11.07 -19.25 15.91
C HIS A 191 -10.37 -18.95 14.57
N LEU A 192 -11.09 -18.34 13.62
CA LEU A 192 -10.53 -17.93 12.34
C LEU A 192 -9.36 -16.94 12.52
N ARG A 193 -9.52 -15.94 13.40
CA ARG A 193 -8.47 -14.98 13.74
C ARG A 193 -7.22 -15.68 14.31
N THR A 194 -7.39 -16.67 15.18
CA THR A 194 -6.25 -17.44 15.73
C THR A 194 -5.53 -18.23 14.63
N LEU A 195 -6.25 -18.82 13.68
CA LEU A 195 -5.66 -19.51 12.54
C LEU A 195 -4.86 -18.53 11.66
N TYR A 196 -5.40 -17.34 11.40
CA TYR A 196 -4.71 -16.26 10.69
C TYR A 196 -3.44 -15.82 11.41
N GLN A 197 -3.51 -15.51 12.71
CA GLN A 197 -2.36 -15.07 13.50
C GLN A 197 -1.25 -16.12 13.49
N ARG A 198 -1.60 -17.41 13.65
CA ARG A 198 -0.65 -18.51 13.56
C ARG A 198 -0.03 -18.61 12.15
N ALA A 199 -0.84 -18.45 11.11
CA ALA A 199 -0.39 -18.48 9.72
C ALA A 199 0.48 -17.28 9.33
N ARG A 200 0.34 -16.13 9.98
CA ARG A 200 1.08 -14.91 9.64
C ARG A 200 2.32 -14.67 10.49
N PHE A 201 2.26 -14.97 11.79
CA PHE A 201 3.27 -14.55 12.76
C PHE A 201 4.03 -15.72 13.39
N THR A 202 3.80 -16.96 12.95
CA THR A 202 4.53 -18.13 13.45
C THR A 202 5.15 -18.93 12.32
N ASP A 203 6.30 -19.54 12.58
CA ASP A 203 7.00 -20.46 11.68
C ASP A 203 6.44 -21.90 11.72
N ARG A 204 5.45 -22.16 12.58
CA ARG A 204 4.80 -23.48 12.66
C ARG A 204 4.12 -23.82 11.33
N PRO A 205 4.22 -25.07 10.87
CA PRO A 205 3.55 -25.49 9.64
C PRO A 205 2.03 -25.35 9.79
N ILE A 206 1.39 -24.81 8.75
CA ILE A 206 -0.06 -24.80 8.57
C ILE A 206 -0.38 -25.90 7.55
N ASP A 207 -1.21 -26.85 7.95
CA ASP A 207 -1.62 -28.00 7.15
C ASP A 207 -3.03 -27.84 6.56
N HIS A 208 -3.47 -28.82 5.78
CA HIS A 208 -4.82 -28.83 5.20
C HIS A 208 -5.93 -28.92 6.25
N ARG A 209 -5.63 -29.44 7.45
CA ARG A 209 -6.59 -29.46 8.57
C ARG A 209 -6.93 -28.03 9.01
N ALA A 210 -5.95 -27.14 9.08
CA ALA A 210 -6.20 -25.73 9.39
C ALA A 210 -7.09 -25.03 8.34
N VAL A 211 -6.96 -25.39 7.06
CA VAL A 211 -7.84 -24.87 5.98
C VAL A 211 -9.27 -25.39 6.17
N THR A 212 -9.42 -26.65 6.56
CA THR A 212 -10.74 -27.24 6.85
C THR A 212 -11.40 -26.53 8.04
N GLN A 213 -10.65 -26.29 9.12
CA GLN A 213 -11.12 -25.55 10.29
C GLN A 213 -11.49 -24.10 9.95
N ALA A 214 -10.70 -23.44 9.09
CA ALA A 214 -11.02 -22.09 8.62
C ALA A 214 -12.32 -22.08 7.79
N ARG A 215 -12.55 -23.10 6.96
CA ARG A 215 -13.77 -23.26 6.18
C ARG A 215 -15.00 -23.47 7.06
N GLU A 216 -14.89 -24.31 8.08
CA GLU A 216 -15.96 -24.53 9.06
C GLU A 216 -16.33 -23.23 9.77
N ALA A 217 -15.33 -22.48 10.25
CA ALA A 217 -15.56 -21.19 10.90
C ALA A 217 -16.24 -20.18 9.96
N LEU A 218 -15.80 -20.08 8.70
CA LEU A 218 -16.43 -19.21 7.70
C LEU A 218 -17.86 -19.65 7.36
N ALA A 219 -18.14 -20.95 7.30
CA ALA A 219 -19.49 -21.47 7.05
C ALA A 219 -20.45 -21.18 8.22
N ASP A 220 -19.96 -21.23 9.45
CA ASP A 220 -20.74 -20.85 10.63
C ASP A 220 -21.05 -19.36 10.66
N ILE A 221 -20.09 -18.53 10.26
CA ILE A 221 -20.31 -17.09 10.05
C ILE A 221 -21.37 -16.91 8.96
N ALA A 222 -21.20 -17.48 7.76
CA ALA A 222 -22.16 -17.34 6.65
C ALA A 222 -23.60 -17.66 7.08
N ARG A 223 -23.79 -18.82 7.72
CA ARG A 223 -25.12 -19.28 8.16
C ARG A 223 -25.77 -18.31 9.15
N SER A 224 -25.00 -17.69 10.04
CA SER A 224 -25.55 -16.73 11.00
C SER A 224 -25.96 -15.41 10.35
N LEU A 225 -25.27 -14.98 9.29
CA LEU A 225 -25.57 -13.74 8.58
C LEU A 225 -26.86 -13.90 7.77
N ASP A 226 -27.05 -15.06 7.13
CA ASP A 226 -28.28 -15.36 6.36
C ASP A 226 -29.55 -15.38 7.25
N VAL A 227 -29.43 -15.77 8.52
CA VAL A 227 -30.59 -15.85 9.43
C VAL A 227 -31.17 -14.48 9.77
N ARG A 228 -30.36 -13.41 9.81
CA ARG A 228 -30.84 -12.05 10.12
C ARG A 228 -31.61 -11.40 8.99
N ASP A 229 -31.24 -11.68 7.74
CA ASP A 229 -31.95 -11.14 6.57
C ASP A 229 -33.39 -11.67 6.46
N VAL A 230 -33.68 -12.81 7.09
CA VAL A 230 -34.97 -13.50 7.00
C VAL A 230 -35.94 -13.08 8.11
N GLU A 231 -35.51 -12.39 9.18
CA GLU A 231 -36.41 -11.96 10.25
C GLU A 231 -37.33 -10.83 9.77
N PRO A 232 -38.65 -11.06 9.58
CA PRO A 232 -39.56 -10.04 9.08
C PRO A 232 -39.78 -8.99 10.18
N ALA A 233 -39.73 -7.71 9.80
CA ALA A 233 -40.14 -6.59 10.63
C ALA A 233 -41.44 -6.94 11.38
N ALA A 234 -41.36 -7.02 12.71
CA ALA A 234 -42.49 -7.35 13.57
C ALA A 234 -43.66 -6.41 13.27
N ASP A 235 -44.78 -7.00 12.86
CA ASP A 235 -46.04 -6.32 12.55
C ASP A 235 -46.60 -5.64 13.82
N PRO A 236 -46.66 -4.29 13.89
CA PRO A 236 -47.29 -3.59 14.99
C PRO A 236 -48.80 -3.52 14.76
N SER A 237 -49.47 -4.67 14.75
CA SER A 237 -50.91 -4.78 14.49
C SER A 237 -51.63 -5.68 15.50
N ASP A 238 -51.44 -5.49 16.81
CA ASP A 238 -52.44 -5.97 17.76
C ASP A 238 -52.44 -5.17 19.07
N ASP A 239 -52.96 -3.94 19.04
CA ASP A 239 -53.55 -3.37 20.24
C ASP A 239 -54.69 -2.42 19.85
N GLY A 240 -55.72 -3.01 19.26
CA GLY A 240 -56.82 -2.27 18.65
C GLY A 240 -58.18 -2.95 18.79
N ARG A 241 -58.43 -3.77 19.81
CA ARG A 241 -59.81 -4.18 20.14
C ARG A 241 -59.97 -4.80 21.54
N SER A 242 -60.18 -3.97 22.56
CA SER A 242 -61.11 -4.36 23.63
C SER A 242 -61.75 -3.13 24.26
N GLY A 243 -62.87 -2.73 23.67
CA GLY A 243 -63.84 -1.82 24.24
C GLY A 243 -65.23 -2.27 23.80
N ALA A 244 -65.95 -2.92 24.72
CA ALA A 244 -67.41 -2.92 24.89
C ALA A 244 -67.79 -3.93 25.99
#